data_AF-A0A2P7S8V2-F1
#
_entry.id   AF-A0A2P7S8V2-F1
#
_cell.length_a   1.000
_cell.length_b   1.000
_cell.length_c   1.000
_cell.angle_alpha   90.00
_cell.angle_beta   90.00
_cell.angle_gamma   90.00
#
_symmetry.space_group_name_H-M   'P 1'
#
loop_
_entity.id
_entity.type
_entity.pdbx_description
1 polymer ?
#
loop_
_entity_poly.entity_id
_entity_poly.type
_entity_poly.pdbx_seq_one_letter_code
_entity_poly.pdbx_strand_id
1 'polypeptide(L)'
;MNSSVRAVKVDFDQDSMRVDLSDGRVLSVPLAWFPRLLRAASAEREAVTISTRGLHWEALDEDISIQGLLAGHGDQTRPGSRQAAE
;
A
#
# COMPACT_ATOMS: atom_id res chain seq x y z
N MET A 1 9.29 18.95 -15.21
CA MET A 1 9.08 18.76 -13.76
C MET A 1 8.58 17.33 -13.56
N ASN A 2 9.42 16.40 -13.10
CA ASN A 2 8.94 15.08 -12.70
C ASN A 2 8.33 15.20 -11.30
N SER A 3 7.09 15.68 -11.23
CA SER A 3 6.33 15.62 -9.99
C SER A 3 6.05 14.16 -9.68
N SER A 4 6.81 13.56 -8.76
CA SER A 4 6.54 12.20 -8.30
C SER A 4 5.16 12.19 -7.66
N VAL A 5 4.25 11.42 -8.25
CA VAL A 5 2.89 11.23 -7.73
C VAL A 5 2.98 10.46 -6.41
N ARG A 6 2.31 10.97 -5.38
CA ARG A 6 2.28 10.38 -4.04
C ARG A 6 0.85 10.19 -3.55
N ALA A 7 0.66 9.26 -2.62
CA ALA A 7 -0.61 9.15 -1.91
C ALA A 7 -0.82 10.35 -0.97
N VAL A 8 -2.07 10.79 -0.89
CA VAL A 8 -2.55 11.86 -0.01
C VAL A 8 -3.50 11.29 1.02
N LYS A 9 -4.33 10.34 0.62
CA LYS A 9 -5.29 9.66 1.47
C LYS A 9 -5.45 8.21 1.02
N VAL A 10 -5.78 7.35 1.98
CA VAL A 10 -6.16 5.96 1.74
C VAL A 10 -7.44 5.67 2.51
N ASP A 11 -8.39 5.03 1.83
CA ASP A 11 -9.62 4.52 2.43
C ASP A 11 -9.81 3.04 2.05
N PHE A 12 -10.53 2.31 2.89
CA PHE A 12 -10.79 0.88 2.72
C PHE A 12 -12.29 0.62 2.63
N ASP A 13 -12.69 -0.05 1.56
CA ASP A 13 -14.00 -0.66 1.42
C ASP A 13 -13.88 -2.16 1.80
N GLN A 14 -14.98 -2.91 1.73
CA GLN A 14 -14.99 -4.34 2.07
C GLN A 14 -13.92 -5.14 1.31
N ASP A 15 -13.79 -4.86 0.01
CA ASP A 15 -12.98 -5.65 -0.92
C ASP A 15 -11.91 -4.83 -1.65
N SER A 16 -11.85 -3.51 -1.44
CA SER A 16 -11.00 -2.59 -2.21
C SER A 16 -10.28 -1.58 -1.33
N MET A 17 -9.05 -1.23 -1.73
CA MET A 17 -8.29 -0.11 -1.22
C MET A 17 -8.38 1.05 -2.21
N ARG A 18 -8.75 2.23 -1.72
CA ARG A 18 -8.83 3.47 -2.50
C ARG A 18 -7.68 4.38 -2.11
N VAL A 19 -6.95 4.90 -3.08
CA VAL A 19 -5.79 5.78 -2.87
C VAL A 19 -6.00 7.08 -3.63
N ASP A 20 -6.13 8.18 -2.90
CA ASP A 20 -6.16 9.53 -3.48
C ASP A 20 -4.73 9.99 -3.74
N LEU A 21 -4.44 10.42 -4.96
CA LEU A 21 -3.12 10.83 -5.40
C LEU A 21 -2.98 12.35 -5.46
N SER A 22 -1.76 12.83 -5.28
CA SER A 22 -1.43 14.27 -5.27
C SER A 22 -1.69 14.99 -6.60
N ASP A 23 -1.88 14.25 -7.69
CA ASP A 23 -2.21 14.77 -9.02
C ASP A 23 -3.72 14.81 -9.28
N GLY A 24 -4.54 14.52 -8.27
CA GLY A 24 -6.01 14.55 -8.34
C GLY A 24 -6.65 13.25 -8.84
N ARG A 25 -5.85 12.22 -9.17
CA ARG A 25 -6.39 10.89 -9.51
C ARG A 25 -6.77 10.11 -8.26
N VAL A 26 -7.71 9.18 -8.44
CA VAL A 26 -8.08 8.18 -7.43
C VAL A 26 -7.82 6.80 -8.02
N LEU A 27 -7.02 5.99 -7.34
CA LEU A 27 -6.82 4.58 -7.68
C LEU A 27 -7.69 3.71 -6.79
N SER A 28 -8.40 2.76 -7.38
CA SER A 28 -9.10 1.70 -6.65
C SER A 28 -8.47 0.37 -6.99
N VAL A 29 -8.02 -0.36 -5.97
CA VAL A 29 -7.25 -1.60 -6.11
C VAL A 29 -7.92 -2.68 -5.25
N PRO A 30 -8.20 -3.89 -5.80
CA PRO A 30 -8.77 -4.97 -5.01
C PRO A 30 -7.84 -5.40 -3.88
N LEU A 31 -8.36 -5.58 -2.67
CA LEU A 31 -7.61 -6.13 -1.54
C LEU A 31 -7.11 -7.55 -1.81
N ALA A 32 -7.78 -8.28 -2.70
CA ALA A 32 -7.35 -9.60 -3.15
C ALA A 32 -5.93 -9.64 -3.74
N TRP A 33 -5.40 -8.48 -4.17
CA TRP A 33 -4.02 -8.37 -4.65
C TRP A 33 -2.98 -8.37 -3.53
N PHE A 34 -3.40 -8.13 -2.29
CA PHE A 34 -2.55 -8.01 -1.10
C PHE A 34 -3.08 -8.95 -0.01
N PRO A 35 -2.69 -10.24 -0.01
CA PRO A 35 -3.24 -11.24 0.90
C PRO A 35 -3.15 -10.89 2.39
N ARG A 36 -2.13 -10.13 2.81
CA ARG A 36 -2.00 -9.65 4.20
C ARG A 36 -3.10 -8.65 4.53
N LEU A 37 -3.31 -7.64 3.68
CA LEU A 37 -4.40 -6.67 3.86
C LEU A 37 -5.78 -7.31 3.74
N LEU A 38 -5.97 -8.25 2.82
CA LEU A 38 -7.23 -8.98 2.67
C LEU A 38 -7.63 -9.71 3.96
N ARG A 39 -6.66 -10.25 4.70
CA ARG A 39 -6.87 -10.99 5.94
C ARG A 39 -6.89 -10.11 7.19
N ALA A 40 -6.36 -8.91 7.11
CA ALA A 40 -6.32 -7.95 8.21
C ALA A 40 -7.73 -7.45 8.59
N ALA A 41 -7.94 -7.16 9.87
CA ALA A 41 -9.14 -6.49 10.35
C ALA A 41 -9.17 -5.02 9.87
N SER A 42 -10.36 -4.40 9.82
CA SER A 42 -10.50 -3.01 9.37
C SER A 42 -9.60 -2.05 10.14
N ALA A 43 -9.51 -2.20 11.47
CA ALA A 43 -8.65 -1.36 12.31
C ALA A 43 -7.15 -1.51 11.96
N GLU A 44 -6.70 -2.70 11.55
CA GLU A 44 -5.32 -2.94 11.13
C GLU A 44 -5.05 -2.33 9.76
N ARG A 45 -6.02 -2.38 8.83
CA ARG A 45 -5.93 -1.71 7.52
C ARG A 45 -5.89 -0.19 7.67
N GLU A 46 -6.70 0.35 8.59
CA GLU A 46 -6.75 1.78 8.87
C GLU A 46 -5.49 2.30 9.59
N ALA A 47 -4.70 1.43 10.22
CA ALA A 47 -3.39 1.74 10.80
C ALA A 47 -2.28 1.92 9.75
N VAL A 48 -2.62 2.50 8.59
CA VAL A 48 -1.70 2.79 7.49
C VAL A 48 -0.88 4.03 7.78
N THR A 49 0.41 3.97 7.46
CA THR A 49 1.29 5.14 7.39
C THR A 49 1.55 5.50 5.94
N ILE A 50 1.19 6.73 5.54
CA ILE A 50 1.49 7.26 4.21
C ILE A 50 2.88 7.91 4.23
N SER A 51 3.78 7.42 3.38
CA SER A 51 5.13 7.97 3.19
C SER A 51 5.25 8.69 1.84
N THR A 52 6.43 9.26 1.57
CA THR A 52 6.72 9.90 0.29
C THR A 52 6.75 8.94 -0.90
N ARG A 53 6.91 7.62 -0.67
CA ARG A 53 7.08 6.60 -1.72
C ARG A 53 5.98 5.54 -1.76
N GLY A 54 5.19 5.42 -0.71
CA GLY A 54 4.30 4.27 -0.53
C GLY A 54 3.45 4.32 0.75
N LEU A 55 2.77 3.21 0.98
CA LEU A 55 1.92 2.91 2.12
C LEU A 55 2.62 1.82 2.95
N HIS A 56 2.60 1.96 4.27
CA HIS A 56 3.26 1.03 5.19
C HIS A 56 2.32 0.62 6.33
N TRP A 57 2.36 -0.65 6.69
CA TRP A 57 1.71 -1.21 7.87
C TRP A 57 2.72 -1.96 8.71
N GLU A 58 3.09 -1.40 9.86
CA GLU A 58 4.07 -1.99 10.77
C GLU A 58 3.56 -3.31 11.36
N ALA A 59 2.30 -3.32 11.83
CA ALA A 59 1.69 -4.51 12.45
C ALA A 59 1.50 -5.68 11.47
N LEU A 60 1.37 -5.39 10.18
CA LEU A 60 1.16 -6.39 9.12
C LEU A 60 2.46 -6.74 8.38
N ASP A 61 3.56 -6.03 8.67
CA ASP A 61 4.82 -6.12 7.93
C ASP A 61 4.58 -5.97 6.41
N GLU A 62 3.75 -5.01 6.02
CA GLU A 62 3.30 -4.82 4.63
C GLU A 62 3.72 -3.44 4.09
N ASP A 63 4.27 -3.43 2.88
CA ASP A 63 4.76 -2.24 2.19
C ASP A 63 4.25 -2.20 0.74
N ILE A 64 3.51 -1.15 0.39
CA ILE A 64 2.94 -0.98 -0.95
C ILE A 64 3.50 0.29 -1.60
N SER A 65 4.10 0.16 -2.78
CA SER A 65 4.63 1.29 -3.56
C SER A 65 3.55 1.95 -4.43
N ILE A 66 3.48 3.29 -4.42
CA ILE A 66 2.59 4.04 -5.33
C ILE A 66 2.98 3.83 -6.79
N GLN A 67 4.28 3.75 -7.09
CA GLN A 67 4.75 3.46 -8.45
C GLN A 67 4.39 2.03 -8.86
N GLY A 68 4.45 1.08 -7.93
CA GLY A 68 3.99 -0.30 -8.15
C GLY A 68 2.51 -0.35 -8.51
N LEU A 69 1.66 0.33 -7.74
CA LEU A 69 0.22 0.42 -8.03
C LEU A 69 -0.06 1.05 -9.39
N LEU A 70 0.62 2.15 -9.73
CA LEU A 70 0.47 2.83 -11.03
C LEU A 70 0.89 1.96 -12.22
N ALA A 71 1.84 1.04 -12.01
CA ALA A 71 2.27 0.06 -13.00
C ALA A 71 1.38 -1.20 -13.05
N GLY A 72 0.37 -1.30 -12.19
CA GLY A 72 -0.51 -2.47 -12.10
C GLY A 72 0.14 -3.67 -11.39
N HIS A 73 1.17 -3.44 -10.57
CA HIS A 73 1.77 -4.47 -9.74
C HIS A 73 0.99 -4.62 -8.42
N GLY A 74 0.54 -5.85 -8.14
CA GLY A 74 -0.08 -6.22 -6.85
C GLY A 74 0.97 -6.47 -5.75
N ASP A 75 0.71 -7.43 -4.86
CA ASP A 75 1.68 -7.83 -3.82
C ASP A 75 3.05 -8.17 -4.45
N GLN A 76 4.06 -7.39 -4.04
CA GLN A 76 5.47 -7.59 -4.36
C GLN A 76 6.30 -7.75 -3.08
N THR A 77 5.63 -7.89 -1.92
CA THR A 77 6.24 -8.06 -0.61
C THR A 77 6.99 -9.39 -0.63
N ARG A 78 8.30 -9.30 -0.83
CA ARG A 78 9.16 -10.48 -0.74
C ARG A 78 9.22 -10.88 0.73
N PRO A 79 8.96 -12.15 1.09
CA PRO A 79 9.22 -12.62 2.45
C PRO A 79 10.68 -12.33 2.76
N GLY A 80 10.92 -11.45 3.72
CA GLY A 80 12.27 -10.97 4.00
C GLY A 80 13.17 -12.13 4.37
N SER A 81 14.20 -12.39 3.56
CA SER A 81 15.45 -12.89 4.10
C SER A 81 15.99 -11.77 5.00
N ARG A 82 15.61 -11.79 6.28
CA ARG A 82 16.30 -11.03 7.32
C ARG A 82 17.75 -11.48 7.27
N GLN A 83 18.61 -10.75 6.56
CA GLN A 83 20.05 -10.89 6.76
C GLN A 83 20.29 -10.48 8.21
N ALA A 84 20.51 -11.49 9.05
CA ALA A 84 21.19 -11.32 10.31
C ALA A 84 22.52 -10.64 9.99
N ALA A 85 22.66 -9.38 10.38
CA ALA A 85 23.96 -8.76 10.52
C ALA A 85 24.43 -9.08 11.95
N GLU A 86 25.58 -9.74 11.99
CA GLU A 86 26.37 -10.15 13.17
C GLU A 86 26.74 -8.98 14.10
#